data_AF-A0A815GVC9-F1
#
_entry.id   AF-A0A815GVC9-F1
#
_cell.length_a   1.000
_cell.length_b   1.000
_cell.length_c   1.000
_cell.angle_alpha   90.00
_cell.angle_beta   90.00
_cell.angle_gamma   90.00
#
_symmetry.space_group_name_H-M   'P 1'
#
loop_
_entity.id
_entity.type
_entity.pdbx_description
1 polymer ?
#
loop_
_entity_poly.entity_id
_entity_poly.type
_entity_poly.pdbx_seq_one_letter_code
_entity_poly.pdbx_strand_id
1 'polypeptide(L)'
;MDLSNIDLSKFDGLAFIWLDIETITGTGVYDTLSSPDTWFVHKNPDVCEDFICSDLKNKQIFLITSGSLGHKIIKSIHHLPQLHSVYIYCQDIARHTPLASEFKKIRSVCNKTQSLISQLAIDVAHICVNIGDQHSRLNKHKQALVWYERAFEKIKQHNGLTKNEFVNALKSKINISTLECQRFQQHRQQLGEGMNEVKYQHELLRQLLDVPTPLSSTEKDDKHIAATIKKIDEWERKNIQQIKTVAERVRQQLQKQINEINKVNKVKHDFRLINDELRQRQSEDDYVEADLQQWLERLQQLKHQLETTTISDTSQIDVQITDDIDWSSMVKLVESDVSKTWVRTREISMVESL
;
A
#
# COMPACT_ATOMS: atom_id res chain seq x y z
N MET A 1 34.70 -13.00 3.11
CA MET A 1 33.59 -13.93 2.87
C MET A 1 32.38 -13.05 2.67
N ASP A 2 31.72 -13.13 1.51
CA ASP A 2 30.50 -12.37 1.25
C ASP A 2 29.47 -12.82 2.27
N LEU A 3 29.28 -12.01 3.32
CA LEU A 3 28.16 -12.11 4.23
C LEU A 3 26.95 -11.62 3.43
N SER A 4 26.47 -12.47 2.52
CA SER A 4 25.31 -12.23 1.67
C SER A 4 24.19 -11.64 2.52
N ASN A 5 23.63 -10.51 2.07
CA ASN A 5 22.50 -9.83 2.69
C ASN A 5 21.43 -10.85 3.10
N ILE A 6 21.34 -11.14 4.39
CA ILE A 6 20.25 -11.93 4.93
C ILE A 6 19.01 -11.08 4.73
N ASP A 7 18.05 -11.60 3.97
CA ASP A 7 16.76 -10.95 3.81
C ASP A 7 15.99 -11.04 5.13
N LEU A 8 16.13 -10.01 5.97
CA LEU A 8 15.48 -9.91 7.27
C LEU A 8 13.95 -9.91 7.18
N SER A 9 13.36 -9.71 6.00
CA SER A 9 11.90 -9.80 5.82
C SER A 9 11.39 -11.24 5.83
N LYS A 10 12.24 -12.20 5.44
CA LYS A 10 11.91 -13.63 5.37
C LYS A 10 12.64 -14.46 6.41
N PHE A 11 13.67 -13.90 7.05
CA PHE A 11 14.50 -14.63 8.01
C PHE A 11 13.72 -15.11 9.23
N ASP A 12 13.80 -16.42 9.49
CA ASP A 12 13.08 -17.12 10.57
C ASP A 12 14.03 -17.71 11.63
N GLY A 13 15.24 -17.17 11.74
CA GLY A 13 16.20 -17.57 12.77
C GLY A 13 17.24 -18.60 12.32
N LEU A 14 17.90 -19.23 13.30
CA LEU A 14 18.97 -20.18 13.10
C LEU A 14 18.44 -21.62 13.26
N ALA A 15 18.98 -22.55 12.49
CA ALA A 15 18.70 -23.97 12.59
C ALA A 15 20.00 -24.76 12.71
N PHE A 16 20.02 -25.74 13.59
CA PHE A 16 21.17 -26.59 13.83
C PHE A 16 20.79 -28.01 13.45
N ILE A 17 21.54 -28.60 12.54
CA ILE A 17 21.27 -29.96 12.06
C ILE A 17 22.45 -30.83 12.41
N TRP A 18 22.18 -31.95 13.05
CA TRP A 18 23.14 -33.03 13.22
C TRP A 18 22.74 -34.20 12.34
N LEU A 19 23.58 -34.47 11.34
CA LEU A 19 23.47 -35.65 10.48
C LEU A 19 24.41 -36.72 11.04
N ASP A 20 23.83 -37.83 11.52
CA ASP A 20 24.46 -38.99 12.19
C ASP A 20 24.16 -39.08 13.70
N ILE A 21 23.13 -39.85 14.06
CA ILE A 21 22.68 -40.00 15.45
C ILE A 21 23.67 -40.77 16.34
N GLU A 22 24.51 -41.63 15.74
CA GLU A 22 25.35 -42.56 16.50
C GLU A 22 26.50 -41.84 17.21
N THR A 23 26.77 -40.60 16.81
CA THR A 23 27.77 -39.72 17.42
C THR A 23 27.21 -38.78 18.49
N ILE A 24 25.87 -38.73 18.68
CA ILE A 24 25.19 -37.69 19.47
C ILE A 24 25.09 -38.05 20.96
N THR A 25 24.93 -39.32 21.30
CA THR A 25 24.46 -39.79 22.62
C THR A 25 25.42 -39.56 23.80
N GLY A 26 26.52 -38.82 23.62
CA GLY A 26 27.47 -38.51 24.70
C GLY A 26 28.20 -37.18 24.62
N THR A 27 27.85 -36.27 23.70
CA THR A 27 28.71 -35.12 23.42
C THR A 27 28.39 -33.84 24.22
N GLY A 28 27.24 -33.73 24.90
CA GLY A 28 26.87 -32.51 25.65
C GLY A 28 26.79 -31.22 24.79
N VAL A 29 26.89 -31.36 23.47
CA VAL A 29 26.88 -30.26 22.50
C VAL A 29 25.50 -29.59 22.49
N TYR A 30 24.44 -30.40 22.62
CA TYR A 30 23.07 -29.94 22.75
C TYR A 30 22.90 -29.04 23.97
N ASP A 31 23.33 -29.48 25.15
CA ASP A 31 23.16 -28.72 26.39
C ASP A 31 23.97 -27.43 26.41
N THR A 32 25.13 -27.44 25.75
CA THR A 32 26.02 -26.26 25.69
C THR A 32 25.51 -25.19 24.74
N LEU A 33 24.76 -25.56 23.70
CA LEU A 33 24.27 -24.63 22.67
C LEU A 33 22.76 -24.39 22.72
N SER A 34 22.01 -25.19 23.49
CA SER A 34 20.56 -25.09 23.68
C SER A 34 20.17 -23.85 24.47
N SER A 35 19.95 -22.75 23.74
CA SER A 35 18.84 -21.81 23.96
C SER A 35 18.83 -20.79 22.83
N PRO A 36 17.67 -20.38 22.26
CA PRO A 36 16.42 -21.11 22.02
C PRO A 36 16.41 -21.76 20.61
N ASP A 37 17.58 -22.17 20.12
CA ASP A 37 17.77 -22.63 18.75
C ASP A 37 17.14 -23.99 18.48
N THR A 38 16.52 -24.14 17.30
CA THR A 38 15.90 -25.40 16.92
C THR A 38 16.97 -26.36 16.41
N TRP A 39 17.13 -27.46 17.15
CA TRP A 39 18.00 -28.57 16.77
C TRP A 39 17.20 -29.66 16.06
N PHE A 40 17.75 -30.15 14.95
CA PHE A 40 17.22 -31.24 14.16
C PHE A 40 18.25 -32.35 14.04
N VAL A 41 17.79 -33.59 14.07
CA VAL A 41 18.65 -34.77 13.96
C VAL A 41 18.14 -35.65 12.84
N HIS A 42 19.02 -35.96 11.90
CA HIS A 42 18.73 -36.86 10.79
C HIS A 42 19.74 -37.98 10.73
N LYS A 43 19.30 -39.16 10.30
CA LYS A 43 20.18 -40.31 10.03
C LYS A 43 20.48 -40.47 8.54
N ASN A 44 19.53 -40.09 7.70
CA ASN A 44 19.62 -40.25 6.25
C ASN A 44 19.96 -38.89 5.59
N PRO A 45 21.05 -38.81 4.81
CA PRO A 45 21.41 -37.62 4.03
C PRO A 45 20.30 -37.12 3.11
N ASP A 46 19.57 -38.00 2.44
CA ASP A 46 18.55 -37.62 1.44
C ASP A 46 17.36 -36.94 2.14
N VAL A 47 16.89 -37.53 3.24
CA VAL A 47 15.82 -36.94 4.08
C VAL A 47 16.26 -35.61 4.69
N CYS A 48 17.53 -35.50 5.07
CA CYS A 48 18.09 -34.26 5.59
C CYS A 48 18.14 -33.17 4.52
N GLU A 49 18.52 -33.52 3.29
CA GLU A 49 18.54 -32.60 2.15
C GLU A 49 17.14 -32.11 1.82
N ASP A 50 16.16 -33.03 1.71
CA ASP A 50 14.77 -32.69 1.46
C ASP A 50 14.27 -31.69 2.51
N PHE A 51 14.52 -31.97 3.80
CA PHE A 51 14.14 -31.10 4.92
C PHE A 51 14.79 -29.70 4.86
N ILE A 52 16.07 -29.63 4.50
CA ILE A 52 16.77 -28.34 4.29
C ILE A 52 16.12 -27.55 3.16
N CYS A 53 15.70 -28.24 2.09
CA CYS A 53 15.12 -27.64 0.90
C CYS A 53 13.65 -27.27 1.08
N SER A 54 12.86 -28.00 1.87
CA SER A 54 11.43 -27.75 2.10
C SER A 54 11.21 -26.79 3.27
N ASP A 55 11.65 -27.18 4.45
CA ASP A 55 11.18 -26.61 5.73
C ASP A 55 12.09 -25.48 6.25
N LEU A 56 13.35 -25.44 5.81
CA LEU A 56 14.36 -24.51 6.34
C LEU A 56 14.78 -23.40 5.37
N LYS A 57 13.99 -23.11 4.33
CA LYS A 57 14.30 -22.10 3.29
C LYS A 57 14.66 -20.72 3.83
N ASN A 58 14.08 -20.36 4.98
CA ASN A 58 14.13 -19.03 5.58
C ASN A 58 15.06 -18.95 6.80
N LYS A 59 15.75 -20.03 7.15
CA LYS A 59 16.66 -20.08 8.31
C LYS A 59 18.11 -20.08 7.86
N GLN A 60 19.02 -19.72 8.76
CA GLN A 60 20.46 -19.94 8.55
C GLN A 60 20.87 -21.25 9.23
N ILE A 61 21.46 -22.16 8.45
CA ILE A 61 21.66 -23.55 8.83
C ILE A 61 23.12 -23.80 9.17
N PHE A 62 23.35 -24.38 10.35
CA PHE A 62 24.61 -24.94 10.78
C PHE A 62 24.51 -26.47 10.74
N LEU A 63 25.29 -27.11 9.88
CA LEU A 63 25.26 -28.56 9.70
C LEU A 63 26.47 -29.21 10.36
N ILE A 64 26.23 -30.19 11.23
CA ILE A 64 27.25 -31.08 11.79
C ILE A 64 27.04 -32.45 11.14
N THR A 65 28.11 -33.06 10.63
CA THR A 65 28.04 -34.35 9.93
C THR A 65 29.26 -35.21 10.22
N SER A 66 29.11 -36.54 10.15
CA SER A 66 30.26 -37.45 10.09
C SER A 66 30.97 -37.36 8.74
N GLY A 67 32.23 -37.82 8.67
CA GLY A 67 33.07 -37.68 7.48
C GLY A 67 32.53 -38.39 6.23
N SER A 68 31.98 -39.60 6.40
CA SER A 68 31.44 -40.41 5.30
C SER A 68 30.11 -39.87 4.76
N LEU A 69 29.21 -39.43 5.64
CA LEU A 69 27.93 -38.81 5.26
C LEU A 69 28.12 -37.40 4.73
N GLY A 70 29.08 -36.66 5.29
CA GLY A 70 29.40 -35.29 4.89
C GLY A 70 29.82 -35.20 3.42
N HIS A 71 30.65 -36.13 2.96
CA HIS A 71 31.06 -36.16 1.55
C HIS A 71 29.89 -36.32 0.57
N LYS A 72 28.83 -37.02 0.98
CA LYS A 72 27.63 -37.23 0.14
C LYS A 72 26.76 -35.97 0.13
N ILE A 73 26.34 -35.50 1.31
CA ILE A 73 25.38 -34.40 1.41
C ILE A 73 25.98 -33.06 0.96
N ILE A 74 27.26 -32.77 1.28
CA ILE A 74 27.84 -31.45 0.99
C ILE A 74 27.84 -31.16 -0.51
N LYS A 75 28.05 -32.18 -1.36
CA LYS A 75 28.02 -32.01 -2.82
C LYS A 75 26.67 -31.52 -3.31
N SER A 76 25.56 -31.97 -2.73
CA SER A 76 24.23 -31.51 -3.11
C SER A 76 23.89 -30.16 -2.49
N ILE A 77 24.20 -29.91 -1.21
CA ILE A 77 23.69 -28.70 -0.52
C ILE A 77 24.64 -27.49 -0.46
N HIS A 78 25.91 -27.60 -0.85
CA HIS A 78 26.90 -26.52 -0.66
C HIS A 78 26.51 -25.19 -1.34
N HIS A 79 25.76 -25.25 -2.43
CA HIS A 79 25.34 -24.07 -3.19
C HIS A 79 24.17 -23.31 -2.52
N LEU A 80 23.47 -23.93 -1.57
CA LEU A 80 22.25 -23.37 -0.96
C LEU A 80 22.55 -22.14 -0.08
N PRO A 81 21.90 -20.97 -0.28
CA PRO A 81 22.18 -19.75 0.48
C PRO A 81 21.81 -19.85 1.97
N GLN A 82 20.84 -20.71 2.32
CA GLN A 82 20.48 -20.96 3.72
C GLN A 82 21.55 -21.77 4.48
N LEU A 83 22.44 -22.48 3.79
CA LEU A 83 23.54 -23.21 4.42
C LEU A 83 24.68 -22.25 4.75
N HIS A 84 24.86 -21.96 6.04
CA HIS A 84 25.86 -21.03 6.54
C HIS A 84 27.23 -21.70 6.70
N SER A 85 27.29 -22.73 7.53
CA SER A 85 28.53 -23.43 7.91
C SER A 85 28.31 -24.93 8.05
N VAL A 86 29.33 -25.71 7.68
CA VAL A 86 29.39 -27.16 7.85
C VAL A 86 30.56 -27.54 8.74
N TYR A 87 30.35 -28.46 9.67
CA TYR A 87 31.35 -29.02 10.57
C TYR A 87 31.39 -30.52 10.39
N ILE A 88 32.57 -31.04 10.08
CA ILE A 88 32.80 -32.47 9.97
C ILE A 88 33.35 -32.98 11.29
N TYR A 89 32.57 -33.81 11.98
CA TYR A 89 32.96 -34.44 13.22
C TYR A 89 33.34 -35.91 12.95
N CYS A 90 34.65 -36.21 12.94
CA CYS A 90 35.14 -37.55 12.57
C CYS A 90 36.47 -37.87 13.26
N GLN A 91 36.74 -39.17 13.49
CA GLN A 91 38.02 -39.61 14.06
C GLN A 91 39.21 -39.41 13.10
N ASP A 92 39.00 -39.65 11.80
CA ASP A 92 40.02 -39.56 10.75
C ASP A 92 40.02 -38.17 10.08
N ILE A 93 40.63 -37.20 10.76
CA ILE A 93 40.72 -35.80 10.29
C ILE A 93 41.47 -35.72 8.96
N ALA A 94 42.59 -36.46 8.83
CA ALA A 94 43.49 -36.36 7.68
C ALA A 94 42.75 -36.71 6.37
N ARG A 95 41.91 -37.74 6.40
CA ARG A 95 41.12 -38.17 5.24
C ARG A 95 40.11 -37.14 4.75
N HIS A 96 39.54 -36.34 5.67
CA HIS A 96 38.46 -35.40 5.35
C HIS A 96 38.90 -33.93 5.29
N THR A 97 40.15 -33.63 5.63
CA THR A 97 40.74 -32.28 5.50
C THR A 97 40.75 -31.76 4.06
N PRO A 98 41.06 -32.56 3.02
CA PRO A 98 40.99 -32.09 1.63
C PRO A 98 39.59 -31.60 1.24
N LEU A 99 38.55 -32.25 1.74
CA LEU A 99 37.16 -31.85 1.49
C LEU A 99 36.89 -30.42 2.01
N ALA A 100 37.46 -30.07 3.16
CA ALA A 100 37.33 -28.72 3.73
C ALA A 100 38.01 -27.63 2.87
N SER A 101 39.06 -27.99 2.12
CA SER A 101 39.70 -27.07 1.19
C SER A 101 38.90 -26.86 -0.10
N GLU A 102 38.10 -27.85 -0.50
CA GLU A 102 37.25 -27.80 -1.70
C GLU A 102 36.03 -26.88 -1.48
N PHE A 103 35.37 -26.99 -0.31
CA PHE A 103 34.13 -26.26 -0.03
C PHE A 103 34.32 -25.17 1.02
N LYS A 104 34.19 -23.90 0.62
CA LYS A 104 34.35 -22.71 1.50
C LYS A 104 33.42 -22.67 2.72
N LYS A 105 32.29 -23.39 2.67
CA LYS A 105 31.31 -23.47 3.77
C LYS A 105 31.71 -24.48 4.84
N ILE A 106 32.67 -25.38 4.57
CA ILE A 106 33.20 -26.26 5.60
C ILE A 106 34.13 -25.45 6.49
N ARG A 107 33.75 -25.30 7.75
CA ARG A 107 34.48 -24.50 8.73
C ARG A 107 35.55 -25.27 9.46
N SER A 108 35.28 -26.53 9.78
CA SER A 108 36.20 -27.34 10.56
C SER A 108 35.99 -28.83 10.32
N VAL A 109 37.10 -29.56 10.38
CA VAL A 109 37.14 -31.01 10.50
C VAL A 109 37.77 -31.29 11.86
N CYS A 110 37.03 -31.93 12.76
CA CYS A 110 37.46 -32.10 14.14
C CYS A 110 37.04 -33.46 14.72
N ASN A 111 37.83 -33.95 15.67
CA ASN A 111 37.56 -35.20 16.40
C ASN A 111 37.33 -34.96 17.90
N LYS A 112 37.39 -33.70 18.35
CA LYS A 112 37.21 -33.29 19.73
C LYS A 112 35.97 -32.43 19.86
N THR A 113 35.09 -32.82 20.76
CA THR A 113 33.83 -32.12 21.05
C THR A 113 34.07 -30.67 21.45
N GLN A 114 35.07 -30.41 22.29
CA GLN A 114 35.40 -29.04 22.70
C GLN A 114 35.77 -28.17 21.50
N SER A 115 36.53 -28.68 20.54
CA SER A 115 36.91 -27.94 19.33
C SER A 115 35.70 -27.62 18.46
N LEU A 116 34.76 -28.57 18.32
CA LEU A 116 33.50 -28.37 17.62
C LEU A 116 32.66 -27.27 18.26
N ILE A 117 32.38 -27.39 19.56
CA ILE A 117 31.58 -26.43 20.32
C ILE A 117 32.20 -25.03 20.24
N SER A 118 33.52 -24.94 20.44
CA SER A 118 34.27 -23.70 20.41
C SER A 118 34.13 -22.97 19.08
N GLN A 119 34.33 -23.69 17.97
CA GLN A 119 34.23 -23.10 16.64
C GLN A 119 32.78 -22.72 16.30
N LEU A 120 31.83 -23.60 16.61
CA LEU A 120 30.41 -23.37 16.38
C LEU A 120 29.91 -22.14 17.15
N ALA A 121 30.29 -21.99 18.42
CA ALA A 121 29.91 -20.83 19.23
C ALA A 121 30.44 -19.51 18.67
N ILE A 122 31.67 -19.48 18.15
CA ILE A 122 32.26 -18.29 17.50
C ILE A 122 31.47 -17.95 16.24
N ASP A 123 31.19 -18.94 15.39
CA ASP A 123 30.48 -18.72 14.14
C ASP A 123 29.03 -18.27 14.39
N VAL A 124 28.37 -18.80 15.43
CA VAL A 124 27.05 -18.36 15.89
C VAL A 124 27.11 -16.92 16.42
N ALA A 125 28.14 -16.56 17.18
CA ALA A 125 28.30 -15.18 17.64
C ALA A 125 28.49 -14.21 16.45
N HIS A 126 29.30 -14.60 15.45
CA HIS A 126 29.51 -13.79 14.25
C HIS A 126 28.23 -13.59 13.45
N ILE A 127 27.41 -14.63 13.24
CA ILE A 127 26.15 -14.47 12.50
C ILE A 127 25.17 -13.59 13.28
N CYS A 128 25.10 -13.73 14.61
CA CYS A 128 24.27 -12.87 15.46
C CYS A 128 24.71 -11.40 15.35
N VAL A 129 26.01 -11.11 15.34
CA VAL A 129 26.51 -9.74 15.11
C VAL A 129 26.12 -9.23 13.72
N ASN A 130 26.25 -10.04 12.67
CA ASN A 130 25.85 -9.64 11.32
C ASN A 130 24.35 -9.33 11.24
N ILE A 131 23.50 -10.18 11.81
CA ILE A 131 22.05 -9.96 11.88
C ILE A 131 21.75 -8.67 12.67
N GLY A 132 22.42 -8.47 13.81
CA GLY A 132 22.33 -7.25 14.59
C GLY A 132 22.71 -5.99 13.81
N ASP A 133 23.78 -6.06 13.02
CA ASP A 133 24.23 -4.97 12.15
C ASP A 133 23.19 -4.63 11.08
N GLN A 134 22.54 -5.64 10.49
CA GLN A 134 21.46 -5.42 9.52
C GLN A 134 20.23 -4.78 10.17
N HIS A 135 19.83 -5.22 11.38
CA HIS A 135 18.74 -4.55 12.12
C HIS A 135 19.09 -3.10 12.48
N SER A 136 20.34 -2.84 12.87
CA SER A 136 20.83 -1.50 13.19
C SER A 136 20.76 -0.58 11.97
N ARG A 137 21.16 -1.05 10.78
CA ARG A 137 21.03 -0.31 9.51
C ARG A 137 19.58 0.03 9.14
N LEU A 138 18.63 -0.82 9.55
CA LEU A 138 17.19 -0.59 9.39
C LEU A 138 16.57 0.28 10.50
N ASN A 139 17.39 0.89 11.37
CA ASN A 139 16.97 1.64 12.56
C ASN A 139 16.11 0.83 13.55
N LYS A 140 16.21 -0.51 13.49
CA LYS A 140 15.51 -1.43 14.40
C LYS A 140 16.41 -1.73 15.62
N HIS A 141 16.83 -0.69 16.32
CA HIS A 141 17.85 -0.76 17.40
C HIS A 141 17.49 -1.74 18.51
N LYS A 142 16.20 -1.88 18.85
CA LYS A 142 15.74 -2.87 19.85
C LYS A 142 15.99 -4.31 19.39
N GLN A 143 15.75 -4.61 18.11
CA GLN A 143 16.02 -5.95 17.56
C GLN A 143 17.53 -6.17 17.43
N ALA A 144 18.29 -5.16 17.00
CA ALA A 144 19.74 -5.22 16.94
C ALA A 144 20.36 -5.56 18.31
N LEU A 145 19.87 -4.91 19.38
CA LEU A 145 20.31 -5.15 20.75
C LEU A 145 20.13 -6.62 21.16
N VAL A 146 18.96 -7.22 20.92
CA VAL A 146 18.68 -8.64 21.22
C VAL A 146 19.70 -9.56 20.55
N TRP A 147 20.06 -9.28 19.29
CA TRP A 147 21.04 -10.09 18.56
C TRP A 147 22.47 -9.89 19.07
N TYR A 148 22.86 -8.67 19.44
CA TYR A 148 24.18 -8.43 20.04
C TYR A 148 24.32 -9.05 21.42
N GLU A 149 23.29 -8.97 22.27
CA GLU A 149 23.25 -9.63 23.57
C GLU A 149 23.39 -11.13 23.42
N ARG A 150 22.66 -11.71 22.47
CA ARG A 150 22.77 -13.13 22.13
C ARG A 150 24.17 -13.52 21.67
N ALA A 151 24.81 -12.71 20.81
CA ALA A 151 26.21 -12.93 20.42
C ALA A 151 27.14 -12.88 21.64
N PHE A 152 26.90 -11.93 22.55
CA PHE A 152 27.72 -11.73 23.74
C PHE A 152 27.60 -12.90 24.71
N GLU A 153 26.40 -13.44 24.91
CA GLU A 153 26.18 -14.63 25.73
C GLU A 153 26.94 -15.84 25.22
N LYS A 154 26.88 -16.10 23.90
CA LYS A 154 27.62 -17.22 23.29
C LYS A 154 29.13 -17.07 23.47
N ILE A 155 29.66 -15.85 23.35
CA ILE A 155 31.09 -15.62 23.60
C ILE A 155 31.44 -15.77 25.08
N LYS A 156 30.59 -15.26 25.98
CA LYS A 156 30.81 -15.31 27.44
C LYS A 156 30.93 -16.76 27.93
N GLN A 157 30.12 -17.67 27.40
CA GLN A 157 30.17 -19.10 27.70
C GLN A 157 31.46 -19.77 27.21
N HIS A 158 32.17 -19.16 26.25
CA HIS A 158 33.36 -19.69 25.60
C HIS A 158 34.57 -18.74 25.66
N ASN A 159 34.65 -17.94 26.74
CA ASN A 159 35.55 -16.79 26.99
C ASN A 159 37.06 -17.00 26.72
N GLY A 160 37.53 -18.22 26.43
CA GLY A 160 38.94 -18.51 26.14
C GLY A 160 39.37 -18.42 24.67
N LEU A 161 38.44 -18.22 23.73
CA LEU A 161 38.70 -18.46 22.29
C LEU A 161 38.57 -17.22 21.39
N THR A 162 38.00 -16.13 21.88
CA THR A 162 37.78 -14.90 21.10
C THR A 162 38.78 -13.82 21.47
N LYS A 163 39.31 -13.13 20.44
CA LYS A 163 40.17 -11.96 20.64
C LYS A 163 39.43 -10.89 21.45
N ASN A 164 40.11 -10.29 22.44
CA ASN A 164 39.56 -9.20 23.26
C ASN A 164 39.00 -8.04 22.42
N GLU A 165 39.59 -7.79 21.24
CA GLU A 165 39.11 -6.80 20.26
C GLU A 165 37.67 -7.05 19.82
N PHE A 166 37.30 -8.30 19.55
CA PHE A 166 35.94 -8.66 19.13
C PHE A 166 34.93 -8.44 20.25
N VAL A 167 35.28 -8.83 21.47
CA VAL A 167 34.47 -8.61 22.68
C VAL A 167 34.26 -7.12 22.92
N ASN A 168 35.31 -6.31 22.78
CA ASN A 168 35.23 -4.87 22.97
C ASN A 168 34.39 -4.19 21.88
N ALA A 169 34.54 -4.60 20.62
CA ALA A 169 33.71 -4.13 19.52
C ALA A 169 32.23 -4.47 19.74
N LEU A 170 31.92 -5.67 20.23
CA LEU A 170 30.56 -6.08 20.54
C LEU A 170 29.96 -5.27 21.71
N LYS A 171 30.72 -5.05 22.78
CA LYS A 171 30.30 -4.19 23.90
C LYS A 171 29.98 -2.76 23.43
N SER A 172 30.79 -2.23 22.52
CA SER A 172 30.55 -0.91 21.91
C SER A 172 29.23 -0.89 21.12
N LYS A 173 28.97 -1.90 20.27
CA LYS A 173 27.71 -2.03 19.51
C LYS A 173 26.48 -2.14 20.41
N ILE A 174 26.57 -2.90 21.49
CA ILE A 174 25.52 -3.02 22.52
C ILE A 174 25.25 -1.64 23.14
N ASN A 175 26.29 -0.94 23.59
CA ASN A 175 26.13 0.36 24.23
C ASN A 175 25.47 1.39 23.30
N ILE A 176 25.91 1.46 22.04
CA ILE A 176 25.31 2.36 21.03
C ILE A 176 23.83 2.05 20.85
N SER A 177 23.48 0.78 20.64
CA SER A 177 22.07 0.38 20.41
C SER A 177 21.19 0.66 21.64
N THR A 178 21.74 0.49 22.85
CA THR A 178 21.07 0.83 24.11
C THR A 178 20.80 2.33 24.22
N LEU A 179 21.79 3.17 23.94
CA LEU A 179 21.64 4.63 23.97
C LEU A 179 20.60 5.11 22.95
N GLU A 180 20.59 4.54 21.74
CA GLU A 180 19.59 4.86 20.71
C GLU A 180 18.18 4.45 21.14
N CYS A 181 18.02 3.29 21.78
CA CYS A 181 16.74 2.86 22.35
C CYS A 181 16.26 3.83 23.45
N GLN A 182 17.15 4.25 24.35
CA GLN A 182 16.83 5.20 25.41
C GLN A 182 16.42 6.56 24.86
N ARG A 183 17.17 7.08 23.88
CA ARG A 183 16.85 8.36 23.23
C ARG A 183 15.49 8.33 22.54
N PHE A 184 15.17 7.23 21.85
CA PHE A 184 13.86 7.06 21.24
C PHE A 184 12.72 7.02 22.29
N GLN A 185 12.94 6.34 23.42
CA GLN A 185 11.97 6.30 24.51
C GLN A 185 11.74 7.67 25.13
N GLN A 186 12.81 8.43 25.40
CA GLN A 186 12.73 9.81 25.91
C GLN A 186 11.97 10.72 24.95
N HIS A 187 12.29 10.66 23.65
CA HIS A 187 11.59 11.46 22.66
C HIS A 187 10.09 11.11 22.60
N ARG A 188 9.75 9.81 22.69
CA ARG A 188 8.35 9.36 22.74
C ARG A 188 7.62 9.85 24.00
N GLN A 189 8.31 9.93 25.14
CA GLN A 189 7.75 10.51 26.37
C GLN A 189 7.45 12.01 26.18
N GLN A 190 8.38 12.77 25.62
CA GLN A 190 8.19 14.19 25.31
C GLN A 190 7.01 14.43 24.36
N LEU A 191 6.85 13.59 23.33
CA LEU A 191 5.68 13.65 22.45
C LEU A 191 4.38 13.32 23.20
N GLY A 192 4.43 12.39 24.16
CA GLY A 192 3.30 12.10 25.05
C GLY A 192 2.90 13.30 25.92
N GLU A 193 3.87 14.05 26.43
CA GLU A 193 3.64 15.31 27.15
C GLU A 193 3.02 16.36 26.23
N GLY A 194 3.55 16.54 25.02
CA GLY A 194 2.96 17.44 24.02
C GLY A 194 1.52 17.07 23.64
N MET A 195 1.19 15.77 23.58
CA MET A 195 -0.17 15.31 23.35
C MET A 195 -1.11 15.63 24.53
N ASN A 196 -0.61 15.61 25.76
CA ASN A 196 -1.39 16.03 26.92
C ASN A 196 -1.67 17.53 26.89
N GLU A 197 -0.72 18.34 26.42
CA GLU A 197 -0.93 19.77 26.21
C GLU A 197 -2.02 20.02 25.14
N VAL A 198 -1.97 19.30 24.01
CA VAL A 198 -3.04 19.39 22.98
C VAL A 198 -4.40 19.00 23.56
N LYS A 199 -4.47 17.94 24.37
CA LYS A 199 -5.72 17.55 25.06
C LYS A 199 -6.20 18.64 26.02
N TYR A 200 -5.29 19.26 26.75
CA TYR A 200 -5.61 20.35 27.67
C TYR A 200 -6.16 21.57 26.91
N GLN A 201 -5.50 21.99 25.83
CA GLN A 201 -5.98 23.08 24.98
C GLN A 201 -7.33 22.76 24.33
N HIS A 202 -7.55 21.52 23.91
CA HIS A 202 -8.84 21.06 23.42
C HIS A 202 -9.94 21.15 24.49
N GLU A 203 -9.66 20.74 25.73
CA GLU A 203 -10.61 20.82 26.84
C GLU A 203 -10.89 22.28 27.24
N LEU A 204 -9.87 23.14 27.21
CA LEU A 204 -10.02 24.59 27.42
C LEU A 204 -10.89 25.22 26.32
N LEU A 205 -10.65 24.88 25.05
CA LEU A 205 -11.50 25.28 23.94
C LEU A 205 -12.93 24.79 24.11
N ARG A 206 -13.12 23.55 24.56
CA ARG A 206 -14.44 23.00 24.86
C ARG A 206 -15.16 23.79 25.96
N GLN A 207 -14.46 24.17 27.03
CA GLN A 207 -15.00 24.99 28.11
C GLN A 207 -15.29 26.43 27.68
N LEU A 208 -14.46 27.02 26.81
CA LEU A 208 -14.70 28.33 26.20
C LEU A 208 -15.89 28.30 25.23
N LEU A 209 -16.12 27.16 24.59
CA LEU A 209 -17.28 26.88 23.73
C LEU A 209 -18.52 26.45 24.53
N ASP A 210 -18.43 26.32 25.86
CA ASP A 210 -19.55 25.96 26.74
C ASP A 210 -20.44 27.20 26.98
N VAL A 211 -21.19 27.54 25.93
CA VAL A 211 -22.58 27.97 26.06
C VAL A 211 -23.26 26.95 26.98
N PRO A 212 -23.94 27.36 28.07
CA PRO A 212 -24.60 26.41 28.94
C PRO A 212 -25.58 25.60 28.10
N THR A 213 -25.43 24.27 28.13
CA THR A 213 -26.48 23.36 27.68
C THR A 213 -27.30 22.98 28.92
N PRO A 214 -28.33 23.74 29.32
CA PRO A 214 -29.41 23.13 30.06
C PRO A 214 -30.24 22.34 29.06
N LEU A 215 -30.32 21.02 29.28
CA LEU A 215 -31.54 20.30 28.96
C LEU A 215 -32.73 21.17 29.36
N SER A 216 -33.65 21.36 28.42
CA SER A 216 -34.92 22.11 28.49
C SER A 216 -34.89 23.63 28.24
N SER A 217 -34.60 24.07 27.01
CA SER A 217 -35.30 25.23 26.39
C SER A 217 -35.08 25.45 24.86
N THR A 218 -34.40 24.59 24.10
CA THR A 218 -34.18 24.81 22.64
C THR A 218 -35.07 23.99 21.69
N GLU A 219 -36.03 23.20 22.19
CA GLU A 219 -36.88 22.37 21.30
C GLU A 219 -37.71 23.16 20.28
N LYS A 220 -37.94 24.47 20.49
CA LYS A 220 -38.66 25.32 19.53
C LYS A 220 -37.75 25.92 18.45
N ASP A 221 -36.53 26.32 18.81
CA ASP A 221 -35.62 26.99 17.88
C ASP A 221 -34.87 25.99 17.00
N ASP A 222 -34.47 24.83 17.53
CA ASP A 222 -33.86 23.75 16.75
C ASP A 222 -34.85 23.17 15.72
N LYS A 223 -36.14 23.12 16.08
CA LYS A 223 -37.20 22.66 15.18
C LYS A 223 -37.52 23.67 14.09
N HIS A 224 -37.43 24.98 14.38
CA HIS A 224 -37.62 26.04 13.38
C HIS A 224 -36.42 26.13 12.42
N ILE A 225 -35.19 25.98 12.93
CA ILE A 225 -33.98 25.94 12.11
C ILE A 225 -33.98 24.69 11.22
N ALA A 226 -34.27 23.51 11.78
CA ALA A 226 -34.40 22.27 11.00
C ALA A 226 -35.52 22.35 9.95
N ALA A 227 -36.66 22.98 10.29
CA ALA A 227 -37.75 23.20 9.33
C ALA A 227 -37.37 24.20 8.21
N THR A 228 -36.54 25.21 8.52
CA THR A 228 -36.07 26.19 7.55
C THR A 228 -35.03 25.58 6.61
N ILE A 229 -34.09 24.78 7.14
CA ILE A 229 -33.14 23.99 6.34
C ILE A 229 -33.90 23.05 5.41
N LYS A 230 -34.90 22.32 5.92
CA LYS A 230 -35.72 21.42 5.08
C LYS A 230 -36.45 22.14 3.95
N LYS A 231 -36.94 23.38 4.17
CA LYS A 231 -37.57 24.20 3.12
C LYS A 231 -36.56 24.64 2.07
N ILE A 232 -35.32 24.93 2.46
CA ILE A 232 -34.23 25.25 1.53
C ILE A 232 -33.90 24.01 0.69
N ASP A 233 -33.75 22.84 1.30
CA ASP A 233 -33.48 21.58 0.60
C ASP A 233 -34.59 21.17 -0.38
N GLU A 234 -35.86 21.46 -0.03
CA GLU A 234 -37.01 21.23 -0.92
C GLU A 234 -37.05 22.22 -2.08
N TRP A 235 -36.75 23.50 -1.82
CA TRP A 235 -36.63 24.52 -2.86
C TRP A 235 -35.47 24.20 -3.82
N GLU A 236 -34.30 23.82 -3.30
CA GLU A 236 -33.13 23.46 -4.11
C GLU A 236 -33.45 22.30 -5.05
N ARG A 237 -34.01 21.19 -4.50
CA ARG A 237 -34.41 20.04 -5.31
C ARG A 237 -35.40 20.40 -6.40
N LYS A 238 -36.39 21.27 -6.10
CA LYS A 238 -37.39 21.72 -7.08
C LYS A 238 -36.76 22.55 -8.20
N ASN A 239 -35.85 23.46 -7.89
CA ASN A 239 -35.20 24.30 -8.89
C ASN A 239 -34.25 23.48 -9.78
N ILE A 240 -33.44 22.58 -9.19
CA ILE A 240 -32.61 21.66 -9.97
C ILE A 240 -33.47 20.85 -10.95
N GLN A 241 -34.63 20.38 -10.50
CA GLN A 241 -35.54 19.62 -11.35
C GLN A 241 -36.14 20.47 -12.50
N GLN A 242 -36.50 21.73 -12.23
CA GLN A 242 -37.00 22.64 -13.26
C GLN A 242 -35.92 22.97 -14.30
N ILE A 243 -34.70 23.27 -13.85
CA ILE A 243 -33.54 23.52 -14.73
C ILE A 243 -33.27 22.29 -15.61
N LYS A 244 -33.27 21.09 -15.03
CA LYS A 244 -33.12 19.84 -15.80
C LYS A 244 -34.21 19.66 -16.86
N THR A 245 -35.46 19.97 -16.51
CA THR A 245 -36.60 19.82 -17.44
C THR A 245 -36.50 20.79 -18.62
N VAL A 246 -36.09 22.04 -18.36
CA VAL A 246 -35.89 23.05 -19.41
C VAL A 246 -34.70 22.68 -20.29
N ALA A 247 -33.57 22.29 -19.69
CA ALA A 247 -32.39 21.84 -20.43
C ALA A 247 -32.70 20.65 -21.34
N GLU A 248 -33.48 19.68 -20.85
CA GLU A 248 -33.85 18.51 -21.65
C GLU A 248 -34.79 18.87 -22.81
N ARG A 249 -35.72 19.79 -22.59
CA ARG A 249 -36.58 20.31 -23.67
C ARG A 249 -35.76 20.98 -24.77
N VAL A 250 -34.79 21.81 -24.40
CA VAL A 250 -33.91 22.49 -25.36
C VAL A 250 -33.04 21.47 -26.12
N ARG A 251 -32.49 20.46 -25.44
CA ARG A 251 -31.75 19.36 -26.10
C ARG A 251 -32.62 18.62 -27.11
N GLN A 252 -33.86 18.31 -26.77
CA GLN A 252 -34.79 17.63 -27.68
C GLN A 252 -35.14 18.49 -28.90
N GLN A 253 -35.30 19.80 -28.73
CA GLN A 253 -35.52 20.72 -29.84
C GLN A 253 -34.29 20.80 -30.75
N LEU A 254 -33.10 20.89 -30.18
CA LEU A 254 -31.83 20.89 -30.92
C LEU A 254 -31.64 19.58 -31.69
N GLN A 255 -31.91 18.43 -31.06
CA GLN A 255 -31.79 17.13 -31.70
C GLN A 255 -32.72 17.00 -32.92
N LYS A 256 -33.95 17.53 -32.82
CA LYS A 256 -34.88 17.57 -33.96
C LYS A 256 -34.32 18.41 -35.11
N GLN A 257 -33.78 19.59 -34.81
CA GLN A 257 -33.17 20.45 -35.83
C GLN A 257 -31.93 19.82 -36.48
N ILE A 258 -31.05 19.18 -35.69
CA ILE A 258 -29.88 18.44 -36.22
C ILE A 258 -30.31 17.32 -37.15
N ASN A 259 -31.36 16.57 -36.79
CA ASN A 259 -31.87 15.50 -37.64
C ASN A 259 -32.43 16.03 -38.97
N GLU A 260 -33.10 17.19 -38.98
CA GLU A 260 -33.54 17.82 -40.22
C GLU A 260 -32.36 18.33 -41.07
N ILE A 261 -31.34 18.94 -40.45
CA ILE A 261 -30.11 19.35 -41.14
C ILE A 261 -29.40 18.14 -41.78
N ASN A 262 -29.34 17.01 -41.08
CA ASN A 262 -28.73 15.79 -41.60
C ASN A 262 -29.49 15.23 -42.81
N LYS A 263 -30.82 15.31 -42.84
CA LYS A 263 -31.61 14.94 -44.02
C LYS A 263 -31.26 15.82 -45.23
N VAL A 264 -31.17 17.14 -45.05
CA VAL A 264 -30.78 18.07 -46.11
C VAL A 264 -29.36 17.79 -46.62
N ASN A 265 -28.41 17.54 -45.71
CA ASN A 265 -27.04 17.19 -46.07
C ASN A 265 -26.96 15.88 -46.87
N LYS A 266 -27.78 14.89 -46.52
CA LYS A 266 -27.87 13.63 -47.27
C LYS A 266 -28.39 13.85 -48.69
N VAL A 267 -29.49 14.61 -48.85
CA VAL A 267 -30.04 14.97 -50.17
C VAL A 267 -28.99 15.72 -51.01
N LYS A 268 -28.23 16.64 -50.38
CA LYS A 268 -27.14 17.38 -51.05
C LYS A 268 -25.98 16.47 -51.47
N HIS A 269 -25.66 15.44 -50.70
CA HIS A 269 -24.63 14.46 -51.05
C HIS A 269 -25.09 13.58 -52.22
N ASP A 270 -26.31 13.04 -52.15
CA ASP A 270 -26.88 12.19 -53.19
C ASP A 270 -27.04 12.96 -54.51
N PHE A 271 -27.37 14.25 -54.45
CA PHE A 271 -27.40 15.12 -55.63
C PHE A 271 -26.02 15.31 -56.27
N ARG A 272 -24.96 15.48 -55.46
CA ARG A 272 -23.59 15.56 -55.99
C ARG A 272 -23.17 14.26 -56.66
N LEU A 273 -23.49 13.12 -56.05
CA LEU A 273 -23.19 11.81 -56.60
C LEU A 273 -23.82 11.62 -57.98
N ILE A 274 -25.11 11.95 -58.13
CA ILE A 274 -25.80 11.89 -59.43
C ILE A 274 -25.16 12.86 -60.43
N ASN A 275 -24.81 14.07 -60.02
CA ASN A 275 -24.19 15.05 -60.90
C ASN A 275 -22.78 14.60 -61.37
N ASP A 276 -22.03 13.91 -60.52
CA ASP A 276 -20.72 13.34 -60.86
C ASP A 276 -20.87 12.14 -61.80
N GLU A 277 -21.83 11.24 -61.54
CA GLU A 277 -22.18 10.10 -62.42
C GLU A 277 -22.60 10.60 -63.83
N LEU A 278 -23.45 11.63 -63.89
CA LEU A 278 -23.90 12.23 -65.15
C LEU A 278 -22.73 12.81 -65.94
N ARG A 279 -21.82 13.54 -65.28
CA ARG A 279 -20.65 14.13 -65.94
C ARG A 279 -19.69 13.07 -66.48
N GLN A 280 -19.47 12.01 -65.71
CA GLN A 280 -18.61 10.91 -66.13
C GLN A 280 -19.17 10.21 -67.37
N ARG A 281 -20.44 9.80 -67.32
CA ARG A 281 -21.10 9.07 -68.42
C ARG A 281 -21.27 9.93 -69.67
N GLN A 282 -21.50 11.24 -69.51
CA GLN A 282 -21.52 12.18 -70.62
C GLN A 282 -20.13 12.33 -71.28
N SER A 283 -19.04 12.25 -70.52
CA SER A 283 -17.68 12.32 -71.07
C SER A 283 -17.25 11.05 -71.80
N GLU A 284 -17.83 9.91 -71.42
CA GLU A 284 -17.57 8.59 -72.01
C GLU A 284 -18.51 8.27 -73.20
N ASP A 285 -19.54 9.12 -73.44
CA ASP A 285 -20.62 8.94 -74.43
C ASP A 285 -21.30 7.55 -74.36
N ASP A 286 -21.33 6.97 -73.15
CA ASP A 286 -21.79 5.61 -72.86
C ASP A 286 -23.00 5.64 -71.91
N TYR A 287 -24.14 6.08 -72.44
CA TYR A 287 -25.43 6.07 -71.73
C TYR A 287 -26.53 5.45 -72.60
N VAL A 288 -27.37 4.62 -71.98
CA VAL A 288 -28.55 4.03 -72.63
C VAL A 288 -29.85 4.59 -72.05
N GLU A 289 -30.97 4.38 -72.74
CA GLU A 289 -32.29 4.89 -72.35
C GLU A 289 -32.69 4.50 -70.92
N ALA A 290 -32.28 3.31 -70.46
CA ALA A 290 -32.51 2.85 -69.10
C ALA A 290 -31.79 3.71 -68.03
N ASP A 291 -30.56 4.16 -68.32
CA ASP A 291 -29.79 5.01 -67.39
C ASP A 291 -30.43 6.39 -67.26
N LEU A 292 -30.92 6.94 -68.38
CA LEU A 292 -31.65 8.21 -68.41
C LEU A 292 -32.94 8.14 -67.59
N GLN A 293 -33.71 7.05 -67.71
CA GLN A 293 -34.91 6.83 -66.90
C GLN A 293 -34.56 6.71 -65.41
N GLN A 294 -33.49 5.96 -65.07
CA GLN A 294 -33.05 5.79 -63.69
C GLN A 294 -32.61 7.11 -63.05
N TRP A 295 -31.84 7.96 -63.75
CA TRP A 295 -31.46 9.26 -63.21
C TRP A 295 -32.66 10.21 -63.08
N LEU A 296 -33.60 10.16 -64.03
CA LEU A 296 -34.84 10.96 -63.95
C LEU A 296 -35.66 10.59 -62.71
N GLU A 297 -35.83 9.29 -62.44
CA GLU A 297 -36.52 8.80 -61.25
C GLU A 297 -35.80 9.23 -59.96
N ARG A 298 -34.47 9.11 -59.90
CA ARG A 298 -33.68 9.53 -58.73
C ARG A 298 -33.76 11.04 -58.50
N LEU A 299 -33.74 11.85 -59.56
CA LEU A 299 -33.92 13.31 -59.47
C LEU A 299 -35.34 13.69 -58.99
N GLN A 300 -36.36 12.97 -59.44
CA GLN A 300 -37.74 13.15 -58.95
C GLN A 300 -37.86 12.78 -57.47
N GLN A 301 -37.22 11.69 -57.03
CA GLN A 301 -37.16 11.29 -55.62
C GLN A 301 -36.45 12.33 -54.76
N LEU A 302 -35.30 12.86 -55.19
CA LEU A 302 -34.59 13.93 -54.48
C LEU A 302 -35.40 15.22 -54.43
N LYS A 303 -36.08 15.58 -55.52
CA LYS A 303 -36.99 16.72 -55.56
C LYS A 303 -38.11 16.58 -54.53
N HIS A 304 -38.75 15.42 -54.46
CA HIS A 304 -39.80 15.16 -53.47
C HIS A 304 -39.27 15.20 -52.03
N GLN A 305 -38.05 14.69 -51.79
CA GLN A 305 -37.40 14.78 -50.47
C GLN A 305 -37.09 16.23 -50.07
N LEU A 306 -36.77 17.10 -51.03
CA LEU A 306 -36.50 18.52 -50.79
C LEU A 306 -37.79 19.33 -50.57
N GLU A 307 -38.87 18.99 -51.27
CA GLU A 307 -40.21 19.60 -51.08
C GLU A 307 -40.85 19.20 -49.75
N THR A 308 -40.58 18.00 -49.25
CA THR A 308 -41.10 17.51 -47.96
C THR A 308 -40.25 17.95 -46.76
N THR A 309 -39.01 18.38 -47.00
CA THR A 309 -38.17 18.94 -45.95
C THR A 309 -38.48 20.42 -45.81
N THR A 310 -39.20 20.81 -44.75
CA THR A 310 -39.41 22.22 -44.41
C THR A 310 -38.05 22.90 -44.15
N ILE A 311 -37.53 23.59 -45.17
CA ILE A 311 -36.40 24.49 -45.04
C ILE A 311 -36.90 25.72 -44.30
N SER A 312 -37.02 25.63 -42.97
CA SER A 312 -36.99 26.84 -42.17
C SER A 312 -35.60 27.42 -42.32
N ASP A 313 -35.49 28.65 -42.82
CA ASP A 313 -34.25 29.39 -43.02
C ASP A 313 -33.24 29.02 -41.93
N THR A 314 -32.09 28.49 -42.36
CA THR A 314 -30.98 28.10 -41.49
C THR A 314 -30.42 29.33 -40.81
N SER A 315 -31.14 29.78 -39.79
CA SER A 315 -30.71 30.73 -38.81
C SER A 315 -29.66 30.01 -37.99
N GLN A 316 -28.45 30.57 -37.93
CA GLN A 316 -27.42 30.13 -36.99
C GLN A 316 -28.06 29.85 -35.64
N ILE A 317 -27.97 28.61 -35.19
CA ILE A 317 -28.42 28.24 -33.85
C ILE A 317 -27.38 28.83 -32.89
N ASP A 318 -27.59 30.08 -32.50
CA ASP A 318 -26.82 30.73 -31.44
C ASP A 318 -27.44 30.37 -30.10
N VAL A 319 -26.83 29.43 -29.39
CA VAL A 319 -27.23 29.10 -28.02
C VAL A 319 -26.53 30.09 -27.10
N GLN A 320 -27.20 31.20 -26.80
CA GLN A 320 -26.73 32.15 -25.78
C GLN A 320 -26.96 31.55 -24.40
N ILE A 321 -25.91 30.97 -23.83
CA ILE A 321 -25.87 30.57 -22.43
C ILE A 321 -25.54 31.82 -21.64
N THR A 322 -26.53 32.39 -20.96
CA THR A 322 -26.31 33.47 -20.00
C THR A 322 -25.90 32.87 -18.65
N ASP A 323 -24.68 33.15 -18.21
CA ASP A 323 -24.18 32.80 -16.86
C ASP A 323 -24.76 33.72 -15.76
N ASP A 324 -25.54 34.73 -16.14
CA ASP A 324 -25.96 35.86 -15.31
C ASP A 324 -27.31 35.63 -14.61
N ILE A 325 -27.44 34.49 -13.92
CA ILE A 325 -28.58 34.27 -13.02
C ILE A 325 -28.21 34.92 -11.67
N ASP A 326 -28.90 36.00 -11.30
CA ASP A 326 -28.73 36.62 -9.98
C ASP A 326 -29.33 35.75 -8.87
N TRP A 327 -28.55 34.76 -8.44
CA TRP A 327 -28.88 33.83 -7.36
C TRP A 327 -29.12 34.54 -6.02
N SER A 328 -28.57 35.74 -5.82
CA SER A 328 -28.69 36.51 -4.57
C SER A 328 -30.08 37.16 -4.40
N SER A 329 -30.83 37.32 -5.48
CA SER A 329 -32.21 37.82 -5.46
C SER A 329 -33.24 36.74 -5.10
N MET A 330 -32.92 35.46 -5.27
CA MET A 330 -33.88 34.36 -5.18
C MET A 330 -34.10 33.82 -3.76
N VAL A 331 -33.11 33.94 -2.87
CA VAL A 331 -33.22 33.54 -1.46
C VAL A 331 -32.64 34.64 -0.60
N LYS A 332 -33.50 35.35 0.14
CA LYS A 332 -33.08 36.33 1.15
C LYS A 332 -33.46 35.82 2.52
N LEU A 333 -32.47 35.67 3.38
CA LEU A 333 -32.67 35.58 4.82
C LEU A 333 -33.12 36.97 5.29
N VAL A 334 -34.43 37.12 5.48
CA VAL A 334 -34.97 38.29 6.16
C VAL A 334 -34.89 37.99 7.64
N GLU A 335 -33.91 38.56 8.33
CA GLU A 335 -33.91 38.58 9.78
C GLU A 335 -35.13 39.36 10.25
N SER A 336 -36.16 38.63 10.73
CA SER A 336 -37.26 39.28 11.43
C SER A 336 -36.72 39.78 12.75
N ASP A 337 -36.56 41.09 12.87
CA ASP A 337 -36.02 41.76 14.03
C ASP A 337 -36.93 41.55 15.26
N VAL A 338 -36.71 40.45 16.01
CA VAL A 338 -37.41 40.14 17.27
C VAL A 338 -37.00 41.11 18.39
N SER A 339 -36.00 41.97 18.15
CA SER A 339 -35.50 42.92 19.15
C SER A 339 -36.49 44.07 19.47
N LYS A 340 -37.52 44.32 18.65
CA LYS A 340 -38.53 45.36 18.93
C LYS A 340 -39.70 44.93 19.81
N THR A 341 -39.91 43.63 20.05
CA THR A 341 -40.98 43.17 20.96
C THR A 341 -40.55 43.15 22.43
N TRP A 342 -39.26 43.02 22.73
CA TRP A 342 -38.78 43.01 24.12
C TRP A 342 -38.71 44.39 24.79
N VAL A 343 -38.61 45.47 24.02
CA VAL A 343 -38.57 46.84 24.60
C VAL A 343 -39.96 47.30 25.03
N ARG A 344 -41.02 46.92 24.31
CA ARG A 344 -42.40 47.35 24.66
C ARG A 344 -42.99 46.63 25.88
N THR A 345 -42.58 45.39 26.15
CA THR A 345 -43.10 44.64 27.31
C THR A 345 -42.44 45.06 28.63
N ARG A 346 -41.25 45.68 28.60
CA ARG A 346 -40.60 46.24 29.79
C ARG A 346 -41.06 47.66 30.16
N GLU A 347 -41.51 48.46 29.20
CA GLU A 347 -42.07 49.80 29.51
C GLU A 347 -43.50 49.75 30.07
N ILE A 348 -44.27 48.67 29.81
CA ILE A 348 -45.61 48.51 30.39
C ILE A 348 -45.57 47.89 31.79
N SER A 349 -44.49 47.20 32.18
CA SER A 349 -44.38 46.58 33.51
C SER A 349 -43.75 47.48 34.60
N MET A 350 -43.49 48.76 34.32
CA MET A 350 -42.94 49.72 35.30
C MET A 350 -43.88 50.89 35.63
N VAL A 351 -45.18 50.80 35.26
CA VAL A 351 -46.20 51.82 35.64
C VAL A 351 -47.35 51.24 36.49
N GLU A 352 -47.34 49.94 36.82
CA GLU A 352 -48.33 49.33 37.73
C GLU A 352 -47.71 48.68 38.97
N SER A 353 -46.87 49.42 39.69
CA SER A 353 -46.55 49.11 41.09
C SER A 353 -46.04 50.37 41.82
N LEU A 354 -47.00 51.03 42.49
CA LEU A 354 -46.93 51.82 43.72
C LEU A 354 -45.62 52.55 44.09
#